data_AF-V9EIC1-F1
#
_entry.id   AF-V9EIC1-F1
#
_cell.length_a   1.000
_cell.length_b   1.000
_cell.length_c   1.000
_cell.angle_alpha   90.00
_cell.angle_beta   90.00
_cell.angle_gamma   90.00
#
_symmetry.space_group_name_H-M   'P 1'
#
loop_
_entity.id
_entity.type
_entity.pdbx_description
1 polymer ?
#
loop_
_entity_poly.entity_id
_entity_poly.type
_entity_poly.pdbx_seq_one_letter_code
_entity_poly.pdbx_strand_id
1 'polypeptide(L)'
;MNWILYRNVSSNALGTVSFTQTFKELQTLTCSNASLTQLNVDMTYLETLIASANRLASFENISLATTIVELDLSANQLSDWENFELPRDLQILNLSHNVIGDITGSNLSATDLVSIDLSSNNLTSVVGVIFPSNLTTLDLSNNSIETFEIREADLAVLSNLTSLKMDDLEQSDCPSSGATTETIGNVQVCVVSDSTFQNAYFRSESAWKIDKGVEYLSAILSVLISLWFVILLVGHSIKRHRHAAKTDEQLRDTVEISSLTASRHWSLSKEEEIPNDVRFDPEFTSFRIDPSDVMQVRTLAHGNFAMTSLVYLGDKQAVMKKVSVHSQGQNRDQMAAFMDEIRVCAKLEHPKVVGFLGIMWASLSDLSAIVEYAQHGSLAVFLKEKKTSRKVSFTWMESSSESPSKLSIALQVSEALVYLQSFAPPIIHGHLKADSLLLGSAWEVKLNRLGYRLDTSSLSIEDRAWTAPEVLTSGEFDEKSDVYSFGVVMSELDRCKLPFSRKESRRHSVDGSSLKPKFREDCPPEILEIAQSCLKDDPADRPTVMELHYTLRQLQRQSQDQRRGSTDM
;
A
#
# COMPACT_ATOMS: atom_id res chain seq x y z
N MET A 1 3.20 -2.58 -17.97
CA MET A 1 2.09 -3.25 -17.27
C MET A 1 0.96 -2.23 -17.17
N ASN A 2 -0.19 -2.57 -17.74
CA ASN A 2 -1.28 -1.62 -18.06
C ASN A 2 -2.07 -1.23 -16.81
N TRP A 3 -2.28 0.08 -16.65
CA TRP A 3 -3.04 0.74 -15.60
C TRP A 3 -4.54 0.56 -15.65
N ILE A 4 -5.02 -0.27 -16.57
CA ILE A 4 -6.43 -0.58 -16.66
C ILE A 4 -6.77 -1.70 -15.65
N LEU A 5 -5.79 -2.48 -15.14
CA LEU A 5 -6.02 -3.64 -14.27
C LEU A 5 -6.33 -3.34 -12.79
N TYR A 6 -5.85 -2.24 -12.20
CA TYR A 6 -6.00 -2.00 -10.75
C TYR A 6 -6.37 -0.54 -10.47
N ARG A 7 -7.39 -0.31 -9.63
CA ARG A 7 -7.84 1.02 -9.21
C ARG A 7 -8.09 1.06 -7.70
N ASN A 8 -7.55 2.07 -7.01
CA ASN A 8 -7.84 2.29 -5.60
C ASN A 8 -8.38 3.71 -5.37
N VAL A 9 -9.56 3.80 -4.78
CA VAL A 9 -10.24 5.04 -4.40
C VAL A 9 -10.49 5.13 -2.89
N SER A 10 -9.78 4.33 -2.09
CA SER A 10 -9.90 4.27 -0.64
C SER A 10 -9.64 5.62 0.04
N SER A 11 -10.18 5.81 1.24
CA SER A 11 -9.98 7.01 2.08
C SER A 11 -10.48 8.32 1.45
N ASN A 12 -11.29 8.26 0.40
CA ASN A 12 -12.01 9.41 -0.14
C ASN A 12 -13.45 9.39 0.38
N ALA A 13 -13.99 10.49 0.87
CA ALA A 13 -15.40 10.54 1.30
C ALA A 13 -16.36 10.57 0.09
N LEU A 14 -16.54 9.42 -0.56
CA LEU A 14 -17.26 9.29 -1.83
C LEU A 14 -18.77 9.20 -1.63
N GLY A 15 -19.23 8.58 -0.54
CA GLY A 15 -20.65 8.32 -0.28
C GLY A 15 -21.25 7.22 -1.17
N THR A 16 -21.03 7.26 -2.49
CA THR A 16 -21.50 6.22 -3.41
C THR A 16 -20.46 5.96 -4.49
N VAL A 17 -20.24 4.69 -4.82
CA VAL A 17 -19.46 4.28 -6.00
C VAL A 17 -20.43 3.72 -7.02
N SER A 18 -20.51 4.39 -8.17
CA SER A 18 -21.19 3.90 -9.36
C SER A 18 -20.34 4.23 -10.57
N PHE A 19 -20.22 3.29 -11.48
CA PHE A 19 -19.44 3.49 -12.70
C PHE A 19 -20.39 3.70 -13.88
N THR A 20 -20.31 4.89 -14.49
CA THR A 20 -21.08 5.23 -15.70
C THR A 20 -20.37 4.81 -17.00
N GLN A 21 -19.11 4.36 -16.90
CA GLN A 21 -18.29 3.88 -18.01
C GLN A 21 -17.73 2.50 -17.67
N THR A 22 -17.69 1.61 -18.66
CA THR A 22 -17.15 0.25 -18.50
C THR A 22 -15.62 0.25 -18.59
N PHE A 23 -14.93 -0.20 -17.54
CA PHE A 23 -13.48 -0.37 -17.56
C PHE A 23 -13.15 -1.80 -18.02
N LYS A 24 -12.85 -1.96 -19.32
CA LYS A 24 -12.70 -3.26 -19.98
C LYS A 24 -11.51 -4.11 -19.55
N GLU A 25 -10.59 -3.60 -18.73
CA GLU A 25 -9.49 -4.42 -18.23
C GLU A 25 -9.33 -4.32 -16.71
N LEU A 26 -10.26 -3.70 -15.97
CA LEU A 26 -10.13 -3.54 -14.51
C LEU A 26 -10.36 -4.86 -13.78
N GLN A 27 -9.28 -5.39 -13.19
CA GLN A 27 -9.22 -6.63 -12.43
C GLN A 27 -9.32 -6.43 -10.93
N THR A 28 -8.85 -5.31 -10.39
CA THR A 28 -8.90 -5.04 -8.94
C THR A 28 -9.42 -3.65 -8.64
N LEU A 29 -10.40 -3.56 -7.74
CA LEU A 29 -10.94 -2.32 -7.23
C LEU A 29 -10.82 -2.30 -5.70
N THR A 30 -10.12 -1.32 -5.17
CA THR A 30 -10.08 -1.04 -3.73
C THR A 30 -10.80 0.28 -3.45
N CYS A 31 -11.77 0.29 -2.55
CA CYS A 31 -12.57 1.46 -2.18
C CYS A 31 -12.84 1.52 -0.68
N SER A 32 -11.89 1.02 0.12
CA SER A 32 -12.02 0.97 1.58
C SER A 32 -12.02 2.35 2.25
N ASN A 33 -12.63 2.49 3.42
CA ASN A 33 -12.61 3.74 4.19
C ASN A 33 -13.14 4.97 3.40
N ALA A 34 -14.06 4.74 2.46
CA ALA A 34 -14.56 5.76 1.55
C ALA A 34 -15.95 6.33 1.93
N SER A 35 -16.42 6.01 3.15
CA SER A 35 -17.77 6.37 3.64
C SER A 35 -18.90 5.94 2.70
N LEU A 36 -18.74 4.82 1.98
CA LEU A 36 -19.73 4.34 1.02
C LEU A 36 -21.00 3.86 1.73
N THR A 37 -22.15 4.32 1.26
CA THR A 37 -23.48 3.82 1.63
C THR A 37 -24.11 2.98 0.51
N GLN A 38 -23.55 3.04 -0.70
CA GLN A 38 -23.98 2.25 -1.85
C GLN A 38 -22.78 1.92 -2.76
N LEU A 39 -22.77 0.71 -3.33
CA LEU A 39 -21.70 0.16 -4.15
C LEU A 39 -22.28 -0.54 -5.39
N ASN A 40 -22.14 0.06 -6.57
CA ASN A 40 -22.61 -0.53 -7.83
C ASN A 40 -21.42 -0.75 -8.78
N VAL A 41 -21.02 -2.01 -8.92
CA VAL A 41 -19.82 -2.42 -9.64
C VAL A 41 -20.15 -3.54 -10.64
N ASP A 42 -20.75 -3.17 -11.76
CA ASP A 42 -20.99 -4.05 -12.90
C ASP A 42 -19.83 -3.94 -13.92
N MET A 43 -18.79 -4.74 -13.71
CA MET A 43 -17.55 -4.73 -14.50
C MET A 43 -17.20 -6.13 -15.00
N THR A 44 -17.03 -6.28 -16.32
CA THR A 44 -16.89 -7.58 -16.98
C THR A 44 -15.60 -8.35 -16.66
N TYR A 45 -14.59 -7.72 -16.06
CA TYR A 45 -13.26 -8.32 -15.83
C TYR A 45 -12.76 -8.14 -14.40
N LEU A 46 -13.62 -7.67 -13.48
CA LEU A 46 -13.21 -7.41 -12.12
C LEU A 46 -13.11 -8.74 -11.34
N GLU A 47 -11.91 -9.05 -10.86
CA GLU A 47 -11.58 -10.28 -10.14
C GLU A 47 -11.50 -10.04 -8.62
N THR A 48 -11.06 -8.85 -8.18
CA THR A 48 -10.87 -8.53 -6.76
C THR A 48 -11.56 -7.23 -6.39
N LEU A 49 -12.44 -7.26 -5.38
CA LEU A 49 -13.12 -6.08 -4.84
C LEU A 49 -12.88 -5.98 -3.33
N ILE A 50 -12.23 -4.89 -2.91
CA ILE A 50 -11.96 -4.59 -1.50
C ILE A 50 -12.69 -3.29 -1.14
N ALA A 51 -13.81 -3.38 -0.42
CA ALA A 51 -14.65 -2.26 -0.01
C ALA A 51 -14.85 -2.21 1.52
N SER A 52 -13.80 -2.55 2.26
CA SER A 52 -13.82 -2.61 3.73
C SER A 52 -13.88 -1.24 4.42
N ALA A 53 -14.26 -1.19 5.70
CA ALA A 53 -14.30 0.05 6.49
C ALA A 53 -15.24 1.14 5.91
N ASN A 54 -16.38 0.75 5.34
CA ASN A 54 -17.36 1.67 4.76
C ASN A 54 -18.63 1.79 5.64
N ARG A 55 -19.72 2.34 5.10
CA ARG A 55 -21.02 2.52 5.77
C ARG A 55 -22.13 1.74 5.04
N LEU A 56 -21.78 0.63 4.40
CA LEU A 56 -22.76 -0.21 3.69
C LEU A 56 -23.62 -0.92 4.73
N ALA A 57 -24.93 -0.66 4.70
CA ALA A 57 -25.85 -1.19 5.70
C ALA A 57 -26.69 -2.38 5.20
N SER A 58 -26.77 -2.56 3.87
CA SER A 58 -27.57 -3.62 3.24
C SER A 58 -26.97 -4.11 1.93
N PHE A 59 -27.15 -5.40 1.63
CA PHE A 59 -26.71 -6.01 0.37
C PHE A 59 -27.54 -5.55 -0.83
N GLU A 60 -28.78 -5.05 -0.65
CA GLU A 60 -29.55 -4.45 -1.75
C GLU A 60 -28.84 -3.22 -2.35
N ASN A 61 -28.02 -2.54 -1.54
CA ASN A 61 -27.21 -1.41 -1.99
C ASN A 61 -25.89 -1.84 -2.65
N ILE A 62 -25.68 -3.14 -2.82
CA ILE A 62 -24.47 -3.73 -3.39
C ILE A 62 -24.84 -4.50 -4.66
N SER A 63 -24.34 -4.03 -5.80
CA SER A 63 -24.41 -4.75 -7.07
C SER A 63 -23.01 -5.17 -7.48
N LEU A 64 -22.81 -6.48 -7.65
CA LEU A 64 -21.51 -7.10 -7.89
C LEU A 64 -21.41 -7.63 -9.32
N ALA A 65 -20.19 -7.56 -9.87
CA ALA A 65 -19.84 -8.25 -11.09
C ALA A 65 -19.75 -9.77 -10.85
N THR A 66 -20.20 -10.56 -11.83
CA THR A 66 -20.17 -12.03 -11.75
C THR A 66 -18.77 -12.63 -11.80
N THR A 67 -17.76 -11.84 -12.19
CA THR A 67 -16.36 -12.30 -12.36
C THR A 67 -15.50 -12.21 -11.11
N ILE A 68 -16.05 -11.71 -10.00
CA ILE A 68 -15.28 -11.49 -8.77
C ILE A 68 -14.92 -12.84 -8.15
N VAL A 69 -13.62 -13.00 -7.89
CA VAL A 69 -12.98 -14.15 -7.24
C VAL A 69 -12.66 -13.84 -5.77
N GLU A 70 -12.38 -12.59 -5.42
CA GLU A 70 -12.11 -12.15 -4.05
C GLU A 70 -12.95 -10.92 -3.69
N LEU A 71 -13.73 -11.03 -2.61
CA LEU A 71 -14.63 -9.99 -2.11
C LEU A 71 -14.38 -9.71 -0.63
N ASP A 72 -13.92 -8.51 -0.31
CA ASP A 72 -13.78 -8.00 1.06
C ASP A 72 -14.75 -6.84 1.30
N LEU A 73 -15.77 -7.10 2.12
CA LEU A 73 -16.76 -6.14 2.61
C LEU A 73 -16.69 -5.99 4.14
N SER A 74 -15.54 -6.31 4.74
CA SER A 74 -15.35 -6.24 6.19
C SER A 74 -15.47 -4.84 6.77
N ALA A 75 -15.75 -4.72 8.07
CA ALA A 75 -15.87 -3.44 8.78
C ALA A 75 -16.91 -2.51 8.14
N ASN A 76 -18.09 -3.03 7.83
CA ASN A 76 -19.25 -2.28 7.34
C ASN A 76 -20.40 -2.32 8.37
N GLN A 77 -21.64 -2.08 7.94
CA GLN A 77 -22.84 -2.09 8.78
C GLN A 77 -23.89 -3.08 8.23
N LEU A 78 -23.47 -4.08 7.45
CA LEU A 78 -24.35 -5.04 6.78
C LEU A 78 -25.11 -5.87 7.81
N SER A 79 -26.44 -5.99 7.66
CA SER A 79 -27.32 -6.62 8.65
C SER A 79 -28.24 -7.69 8.05
N ASP A 80 -28.85 -7.39 6.91
CA ASP A 80 -29.62 -8.28 6.07
C ASP A 80 -28.68 -9.20 5.29
N TRP A 81 -29.03 -10.49 5.19
CA TRP A 81 -28.37 -11.47 4.32
C TRP A 81 -29.30 -11.95 3.19
N GLU A 82 -30.60 -11.73 3.34
CA GLU A 82 -31.62 -12.19 2.39
C GLU A 82 -31.34 -11.64 0.98
N ASN A 83 -31.44 -12.51 -0.03
CA ASN A 83 -31.24 -12.20 -1.45
C ASN A 83 -29.83 -11.74 -1.83
N PHE A 84 -28.81 -11.95 -0.99
CA PHE A 84 -27.43 -11.68 -1.38
C PHE A 84 -26.91 -12.77 -2.33
N GLU A 85 -26.91 -12.47 -3.62
CA GLU A 85 -26.38 -13.35 -4.66
C GLU A 85 -24.87 -13.17 -4.80
N LEU A 86 -24.11 -14.18 -4.37
CA LEU A 86 -22.66 -14.20 -4.52
C LEU A 86 -22.25 -14.56 -5.95
N PRO A 87 -21.17 -13.97 -6.48
CA PRO A 87 -20.57 -14.39 -7.75
C PRO A 87 -20.21 -15.88 -7.74
N ARG A 88 -20.48 -16.57 -8.85
CA ARG A 88 -20.28 -18.02 -8.96
C ARG A 88 -18.81 -18.43 -8.76
N ASP A 89 -17.90 -17.66 -9.33
CA ASP A 89 -16.47 -17.98 -9.33
C ASP A 89 -15.74 -17.44 -8.07
N LEU A 90 -16.50 -16.97 -7.07
CA LEU A 90 -15.97 -16.40 -5.83
C LEU A 90 -15.25 -17.45 -5.00
N GLN A 91 -13.99 -17.20 -4.66
CA GLN A 91 -13.12 -18.08 -3.86
C GLN A 91 -12.88 -17.56 -2.45
N ILE A 92 -12.84 -16.23 -2.26
CA ILE A 92 -12.55 -15.60 -0.96
C ILE A 92 -13.65 -14.59 -0.64
N LEU A 93 -14.29 -14.77 0.50
CA LEU A 93 -15.31 -13.86 1.03
C LEU A 93 -14.96 -13.41 2.45
N ASN A 94 -14.77 -12.10 2.64
CA ASN A 94 -14.59 -11.50 3.95
C ASN A 94 -15.74 -10.53 4.26
N LEU A 95 -16.53 -10.90 5.27
CA LEU A 95 -17.66 -10.14 5.81
C LEU A 95 -17.49 -9.86 7.31
N SER A 96 -16.26 -9.99 7.82
CA SER A 96 -15.98 -9.77 9.23
C SER A 96 -16.31 -8.34 9.68
N HIS A 97 -16.56 -8.14 10.98
CA HIS A 97 -16.85 -6.83 11.55
C HIS A 97 -18.07 -6.13 10.89
N ASN A 98 -19.16 -6.86 10.70
CA ASN A 98 -20.46 -6.32 10.30
C ASN A 98 -21.48 -6.52 11.43
N VAL A 99 -22.77 -6.41 11.14
CA VAL A 99 -23.86 -6.64 12.10
C VAL A 99 -24.85 -7.69 11.59
N ILE A 100 -24.35 -8.65 10.80
CA ILE A 100 -25.15 -9.74 10.21
C ILE A 100 -25.64 -10.63 11.36
N GLY A 101 -26.96 -10.80 11.46
CA GLY A 101 -27.59 -11.58 12.54
C GLY A 101 -28.12 -12.95 12.12
N ASP A 102 -28.47 -13.10 10.84
CA ASP A 102 -29.09 -14.31 10.32
C ASP A 102 -28.53 -14.63 8.92
N ILE A 103 -28.15 -15.89 8.71
CA ILE A 103 -27.69 -16.45 7.44
C ILE A 103 -28.50 -17.71 7.07
N THR A 104 -29.65 -17.90 7.67
CA THR A 104 -30.48 -19.09 7.47
C THR A 104 -30.96 -19.18 6.02
N GLY A 105 -30.95 -20.39 5.45
CA GLY A 105 -31.37 -20.62 4.07
C GLY A 105 -30.32 -20.23 3.03
N SER A 106 -29.07 -19.99 3.44
CA SER A 106 -27.98 -19.66 2.53
C SER A 106 -27.50 -20.87 1.75
N ASN A 107 -27.61 -20.83 0.43
CA ASN A 107 -27.00 -21.86 -0.42
C ASN A 107 -25.67 -21.38 -1.03
N LEU A 108 -24.56 -21.67 -0.34
CA LEU A 108 -23.22 -21.27 -0.79
C LEU A 108 -22.57 -22.31 -1.71
N SER A 109 -23.19 -23.48 -1.90
CA SER A 109 -22.65 -24.55 -2.77
C SER A 109 -22.59 -24.19 -4.25
N ALA A 110 -23.28 -23.14 -4.67
CA ALA A 110 -23.22 -22.63 -6.04
C ALA A 110 -21.93 -21.83 -6.34
N THR A 111 -21.06 -21.62 -5.34
CA THR A 111 -19.81 -20.86 -5.47
C THR A 111 -18.58 -21.75 -5.38
N ASP A 112 -17.43 -21.25 -5.86
CA ASP A 112 -16.12 -21.88 -5.72
C ASP A 112 -15.38 -21.49 -4.42
N LEU A 113 -16.13 -21.10 -3.38
CA LEU A 113 -15.57 -20.55 -2.14
C LEU A 113 -14.61 -21.54 -1.45
N VAL A 114 -13.41 -21.03 -1.18
CA VAL A 114 -12.32 -21.71 -0.46
C VAL A 114 -12.14 -21.11 0.93
N SER A 115 -12.47 -19.83 1.12
CA SER A 115 -12.32 -19.09 2.36
C SER A 115 -13.52 -18.20 2.66
N ILE A 116 -14.08 -18.34 3.87
CA ILE A 116 -15.18 -17.52 4.38
C ILE A 116 -14.80 -16.96 5.75
N ASP A 117 -14.83 -15.64 5.89
CA ASP A 117 -14.68 -14.95 7.16
C ASP A 117 -15.96 -14.17 7.50
N LEU A 118 -16.67 -14.65 8.52
CA LEU A 118 -17.87 -14.07 9.10
C LEU A 118 -17.63 -13.65 10.56
N SER A 119 -16.37 -13.55 10.98
CA SER A 119 -16.02 -13.24 12.37
C SER A 119 -16.49 -11.86 12.81
N SER A 120 -16.72 -11.67 14.10
CA SER A 120 -17.13 -10.38 14.66
C SER A 120 -18.41 -9.83 14.04
N ASN A 121 -19.44 -10.68 13.91
CA ASN A 121 -20.80 -10.32 13.50
C ASN A 121 -21.77 -10.53 14.68
N ASN A 122 -23.08 -10.52 14.42
CA ASN A 122 -24.11 -10.71 15.44
C ASN A 122 -24.88 -12.03 15.25
N LEU A 123 -24.23 -13.06 14.68
CA LEU A 123 -24.86 -14.35 14.41
C LEU A 123 -25.17 -15.07 15.71
N THR A 124 -26.42 -15.50 15.86
CA THR A 124 -26.88 -16.33 17.00
C THR A 124 -27.07 -17.80 16.61
N SER A 125 -27.15 -18.08 15.32
CA SER A 125 -27.39 -19.43 14.80
C SER A 125 -26.74 -19.60 13.42
N VAL A 126 -26.20 -20.79 13.17
CA VAL A 126 -25.76 -21.24 11.85
C VAL A 126 -26.58 -22.47 11.49
N VAL A 127 -27.74 -22.23 10.89
CA VAL A 127 -28.72 -23.27 10.54
C VAL A 127 -29.17 -23.06 9.11
N GLY A 128 -29.52 -24.13 8.40
CA GLY A 128 -29.98 -24.00 7.00
C GLY A 128 -28.94 -23.42 6.04
N VAL A 129 -27.65 -23.51 6.38
CA VAL A 129 -26.54 -23.09 5.49
C VAL A 129 -26.00 -24.31 4.75
N ILE A 130 -25.94 -24.23 3.43
CA ILE A 130 -25.29 -25.24 2.59
C ILE A 130 -23.88 -24.76 2.25
N PHE A 131 -22.86 -25.49 2.71
CA PHE A 131 -21.46 -25.11 2.51
C PHE A 131 -20.90 -25.59 1.15
N PRO A 132 -19.92 -24.86 0.57
CA PRO A 132 -19.26 -25.26 -0.66
C PRO A 132 -18.26 -26.40 -0.42
N SER A 133 -18.17 -27.35 -1.36
CA SER A 133 -17.33 -28.54 -1.19
C SER A 133 -15.82 -28.25 -1.18
N ASN A 134 -15.40 -27.10 -1.73
CA ASN A 134 -13.99 -26.69 -1.82
C ASN A 134 -13.54 -25.87 -0.61
N LEU A 135 -14.41 -25.67 0.40
CA LEU A 135 -14.10 -24.84 1.55
C LEU A 135 -12.92 -25.41 2.34
N THR A 136 -11.96 -24.55 2.67
CA THR A 136 -10.78 -24.93 3.47
C THR A 136 -10.64 -24.12 4.74
N THR A 137 -11.20 -22.91 4.77
CA THR A 137 -11.15 -22.01 5.92
C THR A 137 -12.50 -21.40 6.20
N LEU A 138 -12.93 -21.46 7.46
CA LEU A 138 -14.17 -20.86 7.95
C LEU A 138 -13.89 -20.18 9.29
N ASP A 139 -14.10 -18.86 9.34
CA ASP A 139 -13.98 -18.08 10.57
C ASP A 139 -15.36 -17.55 10.98
N LEU A 140 -15.87 -18.10 12.07
CA LEU A 140 -17.12 -17.72 12.74
C LEU A 140 -16.85 -17.15 14.14
N SER A 141 -15.58 -16.89 14.50
CA SER A 141 -15.21 -16.41 15.83
C SER A 141 -15.80 -15.04 16.16
N ASN A 142 -15.93 -14.73 17.46
CA ASN A 142 -16.57 -13.51 17.93
C ASN A 142 -18.02 -13.36 17.40
N ASN A 143 -18.78 -14.45 17.43
CA ASN A 143 -20.22 -14.45 17.17
C ASN A 143 -20.90 -15.18 18.34
N SER A 144 -22.05 -14.68 18.80
CA SER A 144 -22.78 -15.30 19.92
C SER A 144 -23.63 -16.50 19.47
N ILE A 145 -23.02 -17.45 18.75
CA ILE A 145 -23.72 -18.59 18.13
C ILE A 145 -24.11 -19.60 19.21
N GLU A 146 -25.41 -19.82 19.36
CA GLU A 146 -26.00 -20.77 20.32
C GLU A 146 -26.45 -22.08 19.66
N THR A 147 -26.66 -22.06 18.34
CA THR A 147 -27.13 -23.23 17.58
C THR A 147 -26.38 -23.38 16.27
N PHE A 148 -25.95 -24.60 15.97
CA PHE A 148 -25.25 -24.92 14.71
C PHE A 148 -25.77 -26.25 14.15
N GLU A 149 -26.59 -26.20 13.11
CA GLU A 149 -27.13 -27.39 12.45
C GLU A 149 -26.74 -27.44 10.96
N ILE A 150 -26.18 -28.58 10.56
CA ILE A 150 -25.71 -28.84 9.19
C ILE A 150 -26.36 -30.11 8.63
N ARG A 151 -26.36 -30.23 7.31
CA ARG A 151 -26.71 -31.51 6.65
C ARG A 151 -25.56 -32.51 6.71
N GLU A 152 -25.90 -33.78 6.63
CA GLU A 152 -24.95 -34.91 6.62
C GLU A 152 -23.83 -34.75 5.58
N ALA A 153 -24.15 -34.29 4.37
CA ALA A 153 -23.14 -34.04 3.32
C ALA A 153 -22.08 -32.99 3.69
N ASP A 154 -22.41 -32.01 4.53
CA ASP A 154 -21.50 -30.91 4.88
C ASP A 154 -20.62 -31.25 6.08
N LEU A 155 -20.93 -32.33 6.82
CA LEU A 155 -20.10 -32.82 7.93
C LEU A 155 -18.67 -33.13 7.46
N ALA A 156 -18.53 -33.82 6.32
CA ALA A 156 -17.24 -34.17 5.75
C ALA A 156 -16.44 -32.95 5.26
N VAL A 157 -17.14 -31.89 4.83
CA VAL A 157 -16.51 -30.63 4.40
C VAL A 157 -15.94 -29.92 5.62
N LEU A 158 -16.77 -29.71 6.64
CA LEU A 158 -16.39 -28.99 7.85
C LEU A 158 -15.33 -29.73 8.67
N SER A 159 -15.35 -31.07 8.70
CA SER A 159 -14.33 -31.87 9.38
C SER A 159 -12.95 -31.82 8.72
N ASN A 160 -12.89 -31.49 7.43
CA ASN A 160 -11.65 -31.45 6.64
C ASN A 160 -11.10 -30.03 6.47
N LEU A 161 -11.70 -29.02 7.11
CA LEU A 161 -11.20 -27.65 7.06
C LEU A 161 -9.77 -27.59 7.62
N THR A 162 -8.92 -26.86 6.91
CA THR A 162 -7.57 -26.51 7.39
C THR A 162 -7.62 -25.57 8.58
N SER A 163 -8.64 -24.71 8.65
CA SER A 163 -8.89 -23.83 9.77
C SER A 163 -10.39 -23.62 9.95
N LEU A 164 -10.91 -24.06 11.10
CA LEU A 164 -12.22 -23.69 11.62
C LEU A 164 -12.00 -22.89 12.89
N LYS A 165 -12.48 -21.65 12.93
CA LYS A 165 -12.47 -20.83 14.14
C LYS A 165 -13.90 -20.48 14.50
N MET A 166 -14.25 -20.68 15.76
CA MET A 166 -15.57 -20.42 16.29
C MET A 166 -15.44 -20.24 17.79
N ASP A 167 -16.39 -19.54 18.39
CA ASP A 167 -16.53 -19.49 19.83
C ASP A 167 -16.98 -20.86 20.36
N ASP A 168 -16.65 -21.19 21.61
CA ASP A 168 -16.97 -22.49 22.20
C ASP A 168 -18.51 -22.69 22.23
N LEU A 169 -18.98 -23.77 21.63
CA LEU A 169 -20.41 -24.12 21.55
C LEU A 169 -20.65 -25.52 22.13
N GLU A 170 -21.38 -25.57 23.24
CA GLU A 170 -21.89 -26.78 23.86
C GLU A 170 -23.42 -26.86 23.64
N GLN A 171 -23.83 -27.43 22.51
CA GLN A 171 -25.25 -27.68 22.22
C GLN A 171 -25.58 -29.17 22.36
N SER A 172 -26.66 -29.46 23.09
CA SER A 172 -27.16 -30.83 23.27
C SER A 172 -28.56 -31.04 22.67
N ASP A 173 -29.31 -29.95 22.47
CA ASP A 173 -30.65 -29.97 21.89
C ASP A 173 -30.61 -29.47 20.44
N CYS A 174 -30.78 -30.39 19.49
CA CYS A 174 -30.76 -30.04 18.07
C CYS A 174 -32.11 -29.51 17.57
N PRO A 175 -32.12 -28.47 16.69
CA PRO A 175 -33.33 -27.91 16.14
C PRO A 175 -34.24 -28.92 15.41
N SER A 176 -33.66 -29.79 14.58
CA SER A 176 -34.41 -30.75 13.77
C SER A 176 -34.59 -32.10 14.45
N SER A 177 -35.80 -32.66 14.34
CA SER A 177 -36.09 -34.02 14.83
C SER A 177 -35.28 -35.06 14.06
N GLY A 178 -34.53 -35.90 14.78
CA GLY A 178 -33.67 -36.92 14.18
C GLY A 178 -32.27 -36.42 13.82
N ALA A 179 -31.90 -35.20 14.20
CA ALA A 179 -30.53 -34.74 14.19
C ALA A 179 -29.70 -35.44 15.28
N THR A 180 -28.41 -35.66 15.00
CA THR A 180 -27.43 -36.22 15.93
C THR A 180 -26.33 -35.20 16.19
N THR A 181 -25.82 -35.15 17.41
CA THR A 181 -24.67 -34.29 17.75
C THR A 181 -23.36 -34.93 17.33
N GLU A 182 -22.57 -34.23 16.53
CA GLU A 182 -21.20 -34.58 16.16
C GLU A 182 -20.23 -33.52 16.71
N THR A 183 -18.94 -33.85 16.81
CA THR A 183 -17.91 -32.91 17.30
C THR A 183 -16.93 -32.59 16.18
N ILE A 184 -16.78 -31.31 15.85
CA ILE A 184 -15.82 -30.81 14.86
C ILE A 184 -14.83 -29.89 15.60
N GLY A 185 -13.61 -30.35 15.81
CA GLY A 185 -12.64 -29.64 16.65
C GLY A 185 -13.13 -29.55 18.10
N ASN A 186 -13.40 -28.34 18.58
CA ASN A 186 -13.92 -28.08 19.93
C ASN A 186 -15.42 -27.70 19.95
N VAL A 187 -16.11 -27.82 18.82
CA VAL A 187 -17.50 -27.36 18.64
C VAL A 187 -18.41 -28.58 18.50
N GLN A 188 -19.51 -28.61 19.26
CA GLN A 188 -20.59 -29.57 19.03
C GLN A 188 -21.52 -29.06 17.94
N VAL A 189 -21.76 -29.85 16.91
CA VAL A 189 -22.58 -29.49 15.73
C VAL A 189 -23.71 -30.51 15.58
N CYS A 190 -24.92 -30.04 15.33
CA CYS A 190 -26.06 -30.89 15.02
C CYS A 190 -26.01 -31.30 13.54
N VAL A 191 -26.11 -32.58 13.26
CA VAL A 191 -26.07 -33.14 11.92
C VAL A 191 -27.39 -33.82 11.63
N VAL A 192 -28.02 -33.46 10.52
CA VAL A 192 -29.32 -34.00 10.13
C VAL A 192 -29.27 -34.49 8.68
N SER A 193 -30.08 -35.50 8.33
CA SER A 193 -30.09 -36.01 6.95
C SER A 193 -30.41 -34.92 5.94
N ASP A 194 -29.78 -34.96 4.76
CA ASP A 194 -29.98 -33.99 3.67
C ASP A 194 -31.47 -33.78 3.32
N SER A 195 -32.28 -34.84 3.37
CA SER A 195 -33.71 -34.77 3.09
C SER A 195 -34.50 -33.99 4.15
N THR A 196 -34.14 -34.16 5.43
CA THR A 196 -34.76 -33.44 6.54
C THR A 196 -34.29 -31.98 6.53
N PHE A 197 -33.00 -31.75 6.29
CA PHE A 197 -32.41 -30.41 6.17
C PHE A 197 -33.11 -29.59 5.07
N GLN A 198 -33.26 -30.16 3.87
CA GLN A 198 -33.93 -29.51 2.75
C GLN A 198 -35.39 -29.16 3.08
N ASN A 199 -36.08 -30.05 3.81
CA ASN A 199 -37.46 -29.83 4.25
C ASN A 199 -37.59 -28.77 5.34
N ALA A 200 -36.59 -28.66 6.22
CA ALA A 200 -36.57 -27.71 7.32
C ALA A 200 -36.27 -26.29 6.83
N TYR A 201 -35.32 -26.13 5.90
CA TYR A 201 -34.73 -24.82 5.58
C TYR A 201 -34.96 -24.31 4.14
N PHE A 202 -35.31 -25.16 3.17
CA PHE A 202 -35.33 -24.78 1.74
C PHE A 202 -36.65 -25.13 1.01
N ARG A 203 -37.78 -25.17 1.71
CA ARG A 203 -39.08 -25.40 1.06
C ARG A 203 -39.50 -24.19 0.21
N SER A 204 -39.61 -24.41 -1.10
CA SER A 204 -40.24 -23.48 -2.06
C SER A 204 -41.71 -23.19 -1.69
N GLU A 205 -42.12 -21.93 -1.80
CA GLU A 205 -43.51 -21.45 -1.67
C GLU A 205 -44.52 -22.14 -2.62
N SER A 206 -44.07 -22.94 -3.58
CA SER A 206 -44.93 -23.66 -4.53
C SER A 206 -45.76 -24.82 -3.96
N ALA A 207 -45.70 -25.09 -2.65
CA ALA A 207 -46.48 -26.15 -1.99
C ALA A 207 -47.88 -25.71 -1.50
N TRP A 208 -48.26 -24.44 -1.62
CA TRP A 208 -49.63 -23.97 -1.35
C TRP A 208 -50.36 -23.59 -2.64
N LYS A 209 -50.82 -24.59 -3.41
CA LYS A 209 -52.06 -24.39 -4.16
C LYS A 209 -53.22 -24.44 -3.16
N ILE A 210 -53.40 -23.37 -2.39
CA ILE A 210 -54.69 -23.06 -1.79
C ILE A 210 -55.53 -22.37 -2.86
N ASP A 211 -56.78 -22.80 -2.92
CA ASP A 211 -57.81 -22.47 -3.90
C ASP A 211 -57.89 -20.96 -4.22
N LYS A 212 -58.03 -20.62 -5.51
CA LYS A 212 -58.04 -19.23 -6.05
C LYS A 212 -59.19 -18.35 -5.57
N GLY A 213 -59.90 -18.73 -4.50
CA GLY A 213 -61.00 -17.97 -3.91
C GLY A 213 -60.57 -16.85 -2.95
N VAL A 214 -59.35 -16.89 -2.38
CA VAL A 214 -58.96 -15.96 -1.30
C VAL A 214 -58.29 -14.67 -1.81
N GLU A 215 -57.61 -14.68 -2.96
CA GLU A 215 -57.02 -13.46 -3.57
C GLU A 215 -58.08 -12.46 -4.04
N TYR A 216 -59.25 -12.93 -4.48
CA TYR A 216 -60.34 -12.02 -4.89
C TYR A 216 -60.98 -11.31 -3.70
N LEU A 217 -60.96 -11.93 -2.51
CA LEU A 217 -61.54 -11.33 -1.30
C LEU A 217 -60.64 -10.23 -0.71
N SER A 218 -59.31 -10.39 -0.76
CA SER A 218 -58.37 -9.36 -0.27
C SER A 218 -58.31 -8.14 -1.19
N ALA A 219 -58.41 -8.32 -2.51
CA ALA A 219 -58.46 -7.23 -3.47
C ALA A 219 -59.77 -6.41 -3.39
N ILE A 220 -60.91 -7.07 -3.12
CA ILE A 220 -62.19 -6.36 -2.91
C ILE A 220 -62.15 -5.60 -1.57
N LEU A 221 -61.57 -6.20 -0.52
CA LEU A 221 -61.46 -5.56 0.78
C LEU A 221 -60.50 -4.36 0.75
N SER A 222 -59.39 -4.44 0.01
CA SER A 222 -58.44 -3.33 -0.14
C SER A 222 -59.07 -2.15 -0.91
N VAL A 223 -59.82 -2.41 -1.98
CA VAL A 223 -60.54 -1.37 -2.72
C VAL A 223 -61.61 -0.69 -1.84
N LEU A 224 -62.33 -1.46 -1.02
CA LEU A 224 -63.32 -0.92 -0.09
C LEU A 224 -62.68 -0.08 1.04
N ILE A 225 -61.54 -0.52 1.57
CA ILE A 225 -60.77 0.24 2.58
C ILE A 225 -60.19 1.53 1.97
N SER A 226 -59.67 1.48 0.76
CA SER A 226 -59.17 2.66 0.05
C SER A 226 -60.29 3.66 -0.24
N LEU A 227 -61.48 3.20 -0.67
CA LEU A 227 -62.67 4.05 -0.87
C LEU A 227 -63.14 4.68 0.45
N TRP A 228 -63.11 3.93 1.55
CA TRP A 228 -63.43 4.45 2.87
C TRP A 228 -62.43 5.51 3.34
N PHE A 229 -61.14 5.31 3.09
CA PHE A 229 -60.09 6.27 3.42
C PHE A 229 -60.21 7.57 2.61
N VAL A 230 -60.58 7.48 1.33
CA VAL A 230 -60.85 8.66 0.50
C VAL A 230 -62.09 9.42 0.99
N ILE A 231 -63.16 8.73 1.39
CA ILE A 231 -64.35 9.35 2.00
C ILE A 231 -63.98 10.04 3.32
N LEU A 232 -63.13 9.43 4.14
CA LEU A 232 -62.61 10.05 5.36
C LEU A 232 -61.74 11.26 5.08
N LEU A 233 -60.87 11.23 4.08
CA LEU A 233 -59.99 12.35 3.71
C LEU A 233 -60.78 13.52 3.11
N VAL A 234 -61.82 13.25 2.32
CA VAL A 234 -62.76 14.26 1.81
C VAL A 234 -63.62 14.82 2.96
N GLY A 235 -64.07 13.97 3.89
CA GLY A 235 -64.75 14.42 5.12
C GLY A 235 -63.84 15.27 6.03
N HIS A 236 -62.57 14.90 6.14
CA HIS A 236 -61.56 15.61 6.94
C HIS A 236 -61.15 16.92 6.28
N SER A 237 -61.04 17.00 4.95
CA SER A 237 -60.72 18.25 4.24
C SER A 237 -61.88 19.24 4.31
N ILE A 238 -63.14 18.78 4.23
CA ILE A 238 -64.35 19.61 4.44
C ILE A 238 -64.43 20.10 5.90
N LYS A 239 -64.00 19.29 6.88
CA LYS A 239 -63.94 19.67 8.30
C LYS A 239 -62.77 20.64 8.58
N ARG A 240 -61.61 20.45 7.93
CA ARG A 240 -60.41 21.29 8.06
C ARG A 240 -60.60 22.67 7.40
N HIS A 241 -61.32 22.74 6.28
CA HIS A 241 -61.73 24.02 5.68
C HIS A 241 -62.78 24.78 6.50
N ARG A 242 -63.54 24.11 7.37
CA ARG A 242 -64.44 24.77 8.35
C ARG A 242 -63.73 25.20 9.65
N HIS A 243 -62.54 24.67 9.93
CA HIS A 243 -61.74 25.03 11.11
C HIS A 243 -60.58 26.01 10.83
N ALA A 244 -60.17 26.20 9.56
CA ALA A 244 -59.15 27.16 9.15
C ALA A 244 -59.65 28.62 9.03
N ALA A 245 -60.61 28.99 9.89
CA ALA A 245 -61.07 30.37 10.07
C ALA A 245 -61.09 30.69 11.57
N LYS A 246 -59.93 30.58 12.23
CA LYS A 246 -59.61 31.26 13.49
C LYS A 246 -58.15 30.98 13.91
N THR A 247 -57.49 32.08 14.26
CA THR A 247 -56.29 32.19 15.10
C THR A 247 -54.92 31.90 14.44
N ASP A 248 -54.43 32.96 13.79
CA ASP A 248 -53.04 33.45 13.89
C ASP A 248 -52.69 33.73 15.38
N GLU A 249 -51.44 33.51 15.81
CA GLU A 249 -50.70 34.33 16.81
C GLU A 249 -49.43 33.63 17.38
N GLN A 250 -48.28 34.27 17.10
CA GLN A 250 -47.03 34.43 17.89
C GLN A 250 -46.15 33.22 18.25
N LEU A 251 -44.90 33.17 17.75
CA LEU A 251 -43.68 33.92 18.15
C LEU A 251 -42.97 33.30 19.38
N ARG A 252 -41.69 32.89 19.24
CA ARG A 252 -40.57 33.38 20.07
C ARG A 252 -39.22 32.70 19.79
N ASP A 253 -38.21 33.57 19.75
CA ASP A 253 -36.77 33.36 19.89
C ASP A 253 -36.33 32.94 21.32
N THR A 254 -35.01 32.77 21.48
CA THR A 254 -34.11 32.85 22.67
C THR A 254 -33.87 31.58 23.51
N VAL A 255 -32.67 31.20 24.03
CA VAL A 255 -31.21 31.50 23.89
C VAL A 255 -30.48 30.68 25.00
N GLU A 256 -29.23 30.23 24.75
CA GLU A 256 -28.15 29.78 25.71
C GLU A 256 -28.33 28.51 26.59
N ILE A 257 -27.33 27.75 27.09
CA ILE A 257 -25.84 27.60 27.00
C ILE A 257 -25.43 26.27 27.71
N SER A 258 -24.32 25.65 27.26
CA SER A 258 -23.42 24.67 27.94
C SER A 258 -23.97 23.24 28.21
N SER A 259 -23.23 22.12 28.07
CA SER A 259 -21.80 21.89 28.30
C SER A 259 -21.30 20.54 27.71
N LEU A 260 -20.07 20.55 27.17
CA LEU A 260 -19.03 19.49 27.21
C LEU A 260 -19.28 18.11 26.57
N THR A 261 -18.50 17.78 25.53
CA THR A 261 -17.52 16.67 25.59
C THR A 261 -16.56 16.72 24.39
N ALA A 262 -15.31 16.42 24.66
CA ALA A 262 -14.15 16.64 23.82
C ALA A 262 -13.90 15.52 22.80
N SER A 263 -13.35 15.86 21.63
CA SER A 263 -12.38 15.00 20.93
C SER A 263 -11.45 15.82 20.01
N ARG A 264 -10.26 16.09 20.56
CA ARG A 264 -8.93 16.17 19.93
C ARG A 264 -8.80 16.86 18.57
N HIS A 265 -8.81 18.20 18.61
CA HIS A 265 -7.98 19.01 17.72
C HIS A 265 -6.54 18.97 18.21
N TRP A 266 -5.62 18.43 17.42
CA TRP A 266 -4.19 18.71 17.57
C TRP A 266 -3.93 20.10 16.97
N SER A 267 -3.88 21.10 17.85
CA SER A 267 -3.32 22.40 17.54
C SER A 267 -1.83 22.33 17.85
N LEU A 268 -0.98 22.30 16.82
CA LEU A 268 0.40 22.78 16.97
C LEU A 268 0.29 24.24 17.38
N SER A 269 0.66 24.50 18.63
CA SER A 269 0.86 25.83 19.18
C SER A 269 1.75 26.66 18.24
N LYS A 270 1.24 27.82 17.79
CA LYS A 270 1.95 28.94 17.16
C LYS A 270 2.95 28.57 16.06
N GLU A 271 2.66 28.99 14.83
CA GLU A 271 3.63 29.12 13.75
C GLU A 271 4.92 29.82 14.25
N GLU A 272 5.94 29.05 14.59
CA GLU A 272 7.32 29.50 14.48
C GLU A 272 7.71 29.23 13.03
N GLU A 273 7.84 30.31 12.25
CA GLU A 273 8.27 30.26 10.85
C GLU A 273 9.56 29.43 10.71
N ILE A 274 9.52 28.38 9.89
CA ILE A 274 10.73 27.69 9.44
C ILE A 274 11.35 28.57 8.36
N PRO A 275 12.61 29.02 8.51
CA PRO A 275 13.27 29.84 7.50
C PRO A 275 13.31 29.08 6.17
N ASN A 276 12.95 29.76 5.08
CA ASN A 276 12.86 29.18 3.75
C ASN A 276 11.97 27.91 3.76
N ASP A 277 10.66 28.08 3.86
CA ASP A 277 9.73 26.95 3.77
C ASP A 277 9.34 26.71 2.31
N VAL A 278 9.70 25.53 1.75
CA VAL A 278 9.41 25.18 0.34
C VAL A 278 7.92 25.19 0.00
N ARG A 279 7.03 25.08 1.01
CA ARG A 279 5.58 25.09 0.81
C ARG A 279 5.04 26.45 0.37
N PHE A 280 5.75 27.51 0.72
CA PHE A 280 5.34 28.89 0.45
C PHE A 280 6.31 29.61 -0.51
N ASP A 281 7.32 28.91 -0.99
CA ASP A 281 8.29 29.43 -1.95
C ASP A 281 7.68 29.36 -3.37
N PRO A 282 7.53 30.52 -4.06
CA PRO A 282 6.93 30.58 -5.38
C PRO A 282 7.60 29.69 -6.42
N GLU A 283 8.91 29.43 -6.31
CA GLU A 283 9.66 28.57 -7.24
C GLU A 283 9.10 27.14 -7.31
N PHE A 284 8.48 26.65 -6.23
CA PHE A 284 7.96 25.28 -6.15
C PHE A 284 6.46 25.16 -6.38
N THR A 285 5.76 26.27 -6.69
CA THR A 285 4.31 26.27 -6.89
C THR A 285 3.89 25.34 -8.03
N SER A 286 4.64 25.31 -9.14
CA SER A 286 4.39 24.43 -10.28
C SER A 286 4.70 22.96 -10.01
N PHE A 287 5.46 22.66 -8.95
CA PHE A 287 5.77 21.31 -8.52
C PHE A 287 4.76 20.77 -7.51
N ARG A 288 3.76 21.58 -7.10
CA ARG A 288 2.73 21.15 -6.15
C ARG A 288 1.84 20.08 -6.79
N ILE A 289 1.80 18.92 -6.15
CA ILE A 289 0.92 17.81 -6.49
C ILE A 289 -0.24 17.80 -5.49
N ASP A 290 -1.47 17.65 -5.98
CA ASP A 290 -2.62 17.49 -5.09
C ASP A 290 -2.56 16.11 -4.43
N PRO A 291 -2.76 15.99 -3.11
CA PRO A 291 -2.77 14.69 -2.44
C PRO A 291 -3.74 13.66 -3.04
N SER A 292 -4.82 14.10 -3.68
CA SER A 292 -5.77 13.21 -4.37
C SER A 292 -5.20 12.57 -5.65
N ASP A 293 -4.13 13.13 -6.22
CA ASP A 293 -3.46 12.59 -7.42
C ASP A 293 -2.43 11.49 -7.09
N VAL A 294 -2.16 11.25 -5.80
CA VAL A 294 -1.14 10.30 -5.33
C VAL A 294 -1.78 9.15 -4.57
N MET A 295 -1.65 7.94 -5.13
CA MET A 295 -2.11 6.71 -4.48
C MET A 295 -0.93 5.95 -3.86
N GLN A 296 -0.89 5.85 -2.53
CA GLN A 296 0.13 5.05 -1.86
C GLN A 296 -0.17 3.54 -1.97
N VAL A 297 0.82 2.77 -2.43
CA VAL A 297 0.70 1.31 -2.63
C VAL A 297 1.24 0.55 -1.43
N ARG A 298 2.52 0.78 -1.09
CA ARG A 298 3.20 0.10 0.02
C ARG A 298 4.40 0.91 0.51
N THR A 299 4.77 0.74 1.76
CA THR A 299 6.03 1.29 2.27
C THR A 299 7.21 0.45 1.75
N LEU A 300 8.19 1.09 1.11
CA LEU A 300 9.41 0.45 0.61
C LEU A 300 10.47 0.36 1.70
N ALA A 301 10.65 1.43 2.49
CA ALA A 301 11.60 1.44 3.61
C ALA A 301 11.18 2.42 4.71
N HIS A 302 11.51 2.05 5.94
CA HIS A 302 11.53 2.96 7.09
C HIS A 302 12.98 3.33 7.35
N GLY A 303 13.43 4.48 6.83
CA GLY A 303 14.75 5.00 7.13
C GLY A 303 14.77 5.72 8.49
N ASN A 304 15.98 5.93 9.04
CA ASN A 304 16.16 6.70 10.28
C ASN A 304 15.64 8.15 10.16
N PHE A 305 15.55 8.69 8.95
CA PHE A 305 15.19 10.09 8.67
C PHE A 305 13.88 10.24 7.90
N ALA A 306 13.61 9.35 6.94
CA ALA A 306 12.42 9.41 6.10
C ALA A 306 11.83 8.03 5.85
N MET A 307 10.50 7.98 5.82
CA MET A 307 9.72 6.88 5.29
C MET A 307 9.63 7.03 3.77
N THR A 308 9.89 5.94 3.04
CA THR A 308 9.74 5.89 1.59
C THR A 308 8.66 4.90 1.21
N SER A 309 7.73 5.33 0.35
CA SER A 309 6.61 4.51 -0.10
C SER A 309 6.54 4.48 -1.61
N LEU A 310 6.22 3.31 -2.16
CA LEU A 310 5.83 3.18 -3.56
C LEU A 310 4.45 3.81 -3.70
N VAL A 311 4.34 4.74 -4.64
CA VAL A 311 3.09 5.43 -4.95
C VAL A 311 2.85 5.44 -6.45
N TYR A 312 1.63 5.78 -6.81
CA TYR A 312 1.20 6.00 -8.17
C TYR A 312 0.77 7.46 -8.31
N LEU A 313 1.38 8.18 -9.27
CA LEU A 313 1.04 9.54 -9.65
C LEU A 313 0.45 9.51 -11.06
N GLY A 314 -0.87 9.63 -11.18
CA GLY A 314 -1.56 9.27 -12.43
C GLY A 314 -1.25 7.82 -12.81
N ASP A 315 -0.78 7.60 -14.05
CA ASP A 315 -0.34 6.29 -14.58
C ASP A 315 1.18 6.05 -14.45
N LYS A 316 1.87 6.72 -13.52
CA LYS A 316 3.31 6.56 -13.32
C LYS A 316 3.66 6.05 -11.92
N GLN A 317 4.48 4.99 -11.83
CA GLN A 317 5.11 4.59 -10.57
C GLN A 317 6.08 5.66 -10.11
N ALA A 318 5.96 6.04 -8.85
CA ALA A 318 6.78 7.03 -8.19
C ALA A 318 7.12 6.58 -6.76
N VAL A 319 8.03 7.29 -6.12
CA VAL A 319 8.37 7.12 -4.71
C VAL A 319 7.99 8.39 -3.98
N MET A 320 7.18 8.24 -2.95
CA MET A 320 6.93 9.29 -1.98
C MET A 320 7.92 9.17 -0.83
N LYS A 321 8.63 10.25 -0.53
CA LYS A 321 9.49 10.39 0.65
C LYS A 321 8.84 11.34 1.64
N LYS A 322 8.81 10.98 2.93
CA LYS A 322 8.24 11.79 4.01
C LYS A 322 9.12 11.69 5.26
N VAL A 323 9.38 12.80 5.94
CA VAL A 323 10.15 12.80 7.20
C VAL A 323 9.37 12.07 8.29
N SER A 324 10.03 11.15 8.99
CA SER A 324 9.40 10.35 10.04
C SER A 324 9.42 11.10 11.38
N VAL A 325 8.29 11.65 11.80
CA VAL A 325 8.15 12.49 13.00
C VAL A 325 8.24 11.63 14.27
N HIS A 326 9.39 11.63 14.95
CA HIS A 326 9.59 10.93 16.23
C HIS A 326 10.18 11.90 17.26
N SER A 327 9.31 12.44 18.14
CA SER A 327 9.59 13.40 19.26
C SER A 327 9.76 14.89 18.88
N GLN A 328 9.22 15.80 19.71
CA GLN A 328 9.31 17.25 19.47
C GLN A 328 10.73 17.78 19.72
N GLY A 329 11.32 18.45 18.72
CA GLY A 329 12.68 19.01 18.75
C GLY A 329 13.52 18.60 17.54
N GLN A 330 13.91 17.32 17.45
CA GLN A 330 14.74 16.78 16.36
C GLN A 330 14.06 16.83 14.98
N ASN A 331 12.74 16.92 14.92
CA ASN A 331 12.00 16.99 13.66
C ASN A 331 12.26 18.30 12.88
N ARG A 332 12.74 19.39 13.51
CA ARG A 332 12.93 20.68 12.82
C ARG A 332 14.15 20.67 11.90
N ASP A 333 15.31 20.28 12.42
CA ASP A 333 16.55 20.23 11.62
C ASP A 333 16.43 19.18 10.50
N GLN A 334 15.78 18.06 10.79
CA GLN A 334 15.47 17.04 9.79
C GLN A 334 14.51 17.55 8.70
N MET A 335 13.49 18.32 9.08
CA MET A 335 12.57 18.93 8.12
C MET A 335 13.25 19.99 7.27
N ALA A 336 14.09 20.86 7.87
CA ALA A 336 14.88 21.85 7.14
C ALA A 336 15.82 21.18 6.13
N ALA A 337 16.52 20.13 6.55
CA ALA A 337 17.40 19.38 5.66
C ALA A 337 16.64 18.65 4.54
N PHE A 338 15.42 18.16 4.82
CA PHE A 338 14.55 17.58 3.79
C PHE A 338 14.06 18.63 2.78
N MET A 339 13.75 19.84 3.25
CA MET A 339 13.43 20.97 2.38
C MET A 339 14.61 21.35 1.47
N ASP A 340 15.85 21.30 1.97
CA ASP A 340 17.04 21.53 1.17
C ASP A 340 17.28 20.42 0.12
N GLU A 341 17.02 19.16 0.47
CA GLU A 341 17.01 18.05 -0.52
C GLU A 341 15.99 18.31 -1.63
N ILE A 342 14.77 18.74 -1.28
CA ILE A 342 13.72 19.11 -2.25
C ILE A 342 14.21 20.21 -3.19
N ARG A 343 14.79 21.29 -2.66
CA ARG A 343 15.29 22.42 -3.45
C ARG A 343 16.34 22.00 -4.46
N VAL A 344 17.29 21.18 -4.03
CA VAL A 344 18.36 20.70 -4.91
C VAL A 344 17.75 19.77 -5.96
N CYS A 345 16.97 18.76 -5.56
CA CYS A 345 16.39 17.80 -6.50
C CYS A 345 15.50 18.45 -7.56
N ALA A 346 14.71 19.45 -7.20
CA ALA A 346 13.83 20.16 -8.13
C ALA A 346 14.57 20.95 -9.23
N LYS A 347 15.85 21.28 -9.01
CA LYS A 347 16.71 21.99 -9.97
C LYS A 347 17.48 21.06 -10.91
N LEU A 348 17.37 19.74 -10.73
CA LEU A 348 18.18 18.77 -11.43
C LEU A 348 17.35 17.99 -12.46
N GLU A 349 17.87 17.94 -13.68
CA GLU A 349 17.31 17.13 -14.76
C GLU A 349 18.45 16.40 -15.49
N HIS A 350 18.64 15.12 -15.18
CA HIS A 350 19.67 14.31 -15.81
C HIS A 350 19.30 12.81 -15.77
N PRO A 351 19.55 12.02 -16.84
CA PRO A 351 19.19 10.59 -16.87
C PRO A 351 19.81 9.75 -15.75
N LYS A 352 20.94 10.21 -15.17
CA LYS A 352 21.67 9.54 -14.08
C LYS A 352 21.41 10.11 -12.69
N VAL A 353 20.48 11.04 -12.57
CA VAL A 353 20.01 11.61 -11.29
C VAL A 353 18.53 11.25 -11.14
N VAL A 354 18.09 10.97 -9.91
CA VAL A 354 16.69 10.65 -9.65
C VAL A 354 15.81 11.84 -10.04
N GLY A 355 14.88 11.62 -10.96
CA GLY A 355 13.94 12.62 -11.46
C GLY A 355 12.97 13.05 -10.36
N PHE A 356 12.95 14.35 -10.08
CA PHE A 356 11.99 14.97 -9.18
C PHE A 356 10.66 15.19 -9.91
N LEU A 357 9.55 14.74 -9.31
CA LEU A 357 8.22 14.82 -9.92
C LEU A 357 7.35 15.89 -9.27
N GLY A 358 7.53 16.13 -7.97
CA GLY A 358 6.84 17.23 -7.28
C GLY A 358 6.85 17.11 -5.77
N ILE A 359 6.09 17.98 -5.12
CA ILE A 359 5.93 18.09 -3.67
C ILE A 359 4.46 18.12 -3.29
N MET A 360 4.14 17.53 -2.15
CA MET A 360 2.78 17.36 -1.67
C MET A 360 2.71 17.68 -0.18
N TRP A 361 1.71 18.44 0.26
CA TRP A 361 1.47 18.72 1.68
C TRP A 361 0.03 19.20 1.94
N ALA A 362 -0.53 18.76 3.06
CA ALA A 362 -1.72 19.37 3.69
C ALA A 362 -1.31 20.17 4.95
N SER A 363 -0.30 19.66 5.66
CA SER A 363 0.34 20.28 6.82
C SER A 363 1.86 20.15 6.71
N LEU A 364 2.63 20.80 7.59
CA LEU A 364 4.09 20.63 7.63
C LEU A 364 4.48 19.16 7.91
N SER A 365 3.74 18.48 8.79
CA SER A 365 3.94 17.07 9.11
C SER A 365 3.62 16.13 7.94
N ASP A 366 2.93 16.62 6.90
CA ASP A 366 2.59 15.85 5.70
C ASP A 366 3.46 16.19 4.49
N LEU A 367 4.44 17.09 4.64
CA LEU A 367 5.34 17.45 3.56
C LEU A 367 6.05 16.20 3.02
N SER A 368 5.81 15.94 1.74
CA SER A 368 6.30 14.78 1.03
C SER A 368 6.90 15.20 -0.31
N ALA A 369 8.00 14.55 -0.69
CA ALA A 369 8.61 14.70 -2.01
C ALA A 369 8.28 13.47 -2.86
N ILE A 370 7.84 13.69 -4.10
CA ILE A 370 7.55 12.66 -5.08
C ILE A 370 8.69 12.62 -6.09
N VAL A 371 9.34 11.47 -6.22
CA VAL A 371 10.43 11.22 -7.16
C VAL A 371 10.15 10.00 -8.01
N GLU A 372 10.87 9.82 -9.10
CA GLU A 372 10.70 8.64 -9.95
C GLU A 372 11.00 7.32 -9.22
N TYR A 373 10.32 6.25 -9.62
CA TYR A 373 10.57 4.91 -9.11
C TYR A 373 11.64 4.18 -9.92
N ALA A 374 12.60 3.58 -9.21
CA ALA A 374 13.65 2.74 -9.76
C ALA A 374 13.36 1.25 -9.44
N GLN A 375 13.06 0.46 -10.46
CA GLN A 375 12.47 -0.87 -10.35
C GLN A 375 13.35 -1.89 -9.62
N HIS A 376 14.67 -1.79 -9.77
CA HIS A 376 15.62 -2.72 -9.16
C HIS A 376 16.13 -2.26 -7.78
N GLY A 377 15.54 -1.21 -7.21
CA GLY A 377 15.91 -0.72 -5.88
C GLY A 377 17.32 -0.11 -5.82
N SER A 378 17.95 -0.13 -4.64
CA SER A 378 19.31 0.41 -4.48
C SER A 378 20.39 -0.61 -4.85
N LEU A 379 21.55 -0.11 -5.30
CA LEU A 379 22.72 -0.92 -5.60
C LEU A 379 23.15 -1.73 -4.36
N ALA A 380 23.00 -1.19 -3.15
CA ALA A 380 23.29 -1.94 -1.92
C ALA A 380 22.46 -3.23 -1.79
N VAL A 381 21.16 -3.19 -2.12
CA VAL A 381 20.29 -4.38 -2.12
C VAL A 381 20.74 -5.36 -3.19
N PHE A 382 20.99 -4.86 -4.42
CA PHE A 382 21.47 -5.66 -5.53
C PHE A 382 22.81 -6.38 -5.23
N LEU A 383 23.78 -5.67 -4.63
CA LEU A 383 25.08 -6.25 -4.26
C LEU A 383 24.92 -7.38 -3.21
N LYS A 384 23.99 -7.22 -2.26
CA LYS A 384 23.69 -8.24 -1.26
C LYS A 384 23.08 -9.51 -1.89
N GLU A 385 22.22 -9.34 -2.88
CA GLU A 385 21.64 -10.45 -3.65
C GLU A 385 22.72 -11.20 -4.46
N LYS A 386 23.58 -10.47 -5.18
CA LYS A 386 24.67 -11.06 -5.96
C LYS A 386 25.69 -11.79 -5.09
N LYS A 387 25.96 -11.32 -3.87
CA LYS A 387 26.80 -12.05 -2.92
C LYS A 387 26.22 -13.41 -2.52
N THR A 388 24.89 -13.51 -2.47
CA THR A 388 24.18 -14.71 -1.97
C THR A 388 23.88 -15.70 -3.10
N SER A 389 23.66 -15.21 -4.32
CA SER A 389 23.37 -16.04 -5.49
C SER A 389 24.65 -16.55 -6.17
N ARG A 390 24.81 -17.88 -6.25
CA ARG A 390 25.92 -18.52 -7.00
C ARG A 390 25.66 -18.64 -8.51
N LYS A 391 24.46 -18.29 -8.99
CA LYS A 391 23.99 -18.64 -10.35
C LYS A 391 24.29 -17.59 -11.42
N VAL A 392 24.55 -16.33 -11.06
CA VAL A 392 24.73 -15.25 -12.05
C VAL A 392 26.09 -14.60 -11.89
N SER A 393 26.88 -14.60 -12.96
CA SER A 393 28.18 -13.92 -13.04
C SER A 393 27.99 -12.41 -12.95
N PHE A 394 28.65 -11.75 -11.99
CA PHE A 394 28.67 -10.28 -11.84
C PHE A 394 30.13 -9.80 -11.84
N THR A 395 30.63 -9.50 -13.03
CA THR A 395 32.05 -9.19 -13.28
C THR A 395 32.25 -7.71 -13.62
N TRP A 396 33.52 -7.30 -13.68
CA TRP A 396 33.88 -5.91 -14.00
C TRP A 396 33.51 -5.52 -15.42
N MET A 397 33.72 -6.41 -16.38
CA MET A 397 33.68 -6.06 -17.79
C MET A 397 32.43 -6.60 -18.50
N GLU A 398 31.85 -7.72 -18.08
CA GLU A 398 30.76 -8.37 -18.82
C GLU A 398 29.39 -7.90 -18.33
N SER A 399 28.53 -7.50 -19.28
CA SER A 399 27.11 -7.28 -19.05
C SER A 399 26.33 -8.43 -19.68
N SER A 400 25.21 -8.79 -19.07
CA SER A 400 24.22 -9.71 -19.64
C SER A 400 22.86 -9.02 -19.73
N SER A 401 21.88 -9.66 -20.36
CA SER A 401 20.49 -9.19 -20.36
C SER A 401 19.91 -9.08 -18.94
N GLU A 402 20.45 -9.85 -17.99
CA GLU A 402 19.96 -9.95 -16.61
C GLU A 402 20.79 -9.16 -15.60
N SER A 403 21.93 -8.57 -16.00
CA SER A 403 22.82 -7.86 -15.07
C SER A 403 23.78 -6.91 -15.80
N PRO A 404 23.96 -5.67 -15.30
CA PRO A 404 25.00 -4.77 -15.81
C PRO A 404 26.37 -5.24 -15.33
N SER A 405 27.43 -4.79 -16.02
CA SER A 405 28.80 -4.89 -15.51
C SER A 405 29.08 -3.86 -14.41
N LYS A 406 30.04 -4.15 -13.52
CA LYS A 406 30.45 -3.18 -12.49
C LYS A 406 31.03 -1.91 -13.11
N LEU A 407 31.75 -2.01 -14.24
CA LEU A 407 32.28 -0.86 -14.96
C LEU A 407 31.15 0.01 -15.55
N SER A 408 30.07 -0.59 -16.05
CA SER A 408 28.90 0.16 -16.53
C SER A 408 28.25 0.99 -15.41
N ILE A 409 28.12 0.42 -14.20
CA ILE A 409 27.62 1.15 -13.04
C ILE A 409 28.56 2.30 -12.68
N ALA A 410 29.87 2.03 -12.54
CA ALA A 410 30.87 3.04 -12.19
C ALA A 410 30.89 4.22 -13.19
N LEU A 411 30.78 3.92 -14.49
CA LEU A 411 30.65 4.92 -15.54
C LEU A 411 29.44 5.83 -15.35
N GLN A 412 28.27 5.25 -15.13
CA GLN A 412 27.03 6.01 -14.96
C GLN A 412 27.04 6.86 -13.67
N VAL A 413 27.68 6.37 -12.60
CA VAL A 413 27.87 7.15 -11.37
C VAL A 413 28.79 8.35 -11.65
N SER A 414 29.93 8.14 -12.30
CA SER A 414 30.84 9.25 -12.64
C SER A 414 30.20 10.28 -13.59
N GLU A 415 29.32 9.83 -14.49
CA GLU A 415 28.53 10.70 -15.37
C GLU A 415 27.56 11.60 -14.57
N ALA A 416 26.89 11.05 -13.55
CA ALA A 416 26.04 11.82 -12.65
C ALA A 416 26.85 12.87 -11.87
N LEU A 417 28.03 12.51 -11.37
CA LEU A 417 28.89 13.42 -10.61
C LEU A 417 29.46 14.55 -11.50
N VAL A 418 29.84 14.24 -12.75
CA VAL A 418 30.21 15.28 -13.74
C VAL A 418 29.08 16.29 -13.91
N TYR A 419 27.84 15.80 -14.03
CA TYR A 419 26.68 16.67 -14.15
C TYR A 419 26.51 17.58 -12.92
N LEU A 420 26.55 17.03 -11.70
CA LEU A 420 26.42 17.83 -10.46
C LEU A 420 27.53 18.88 -10.31
N GLN A 421 28.77 18.52 -10.63
CA GLN A 421 29.91 19.42 -10.50
C GLN A 421 30.01 20.45 -11.64
N SER A 422 29.16 20.34 -12.67
CA SER A 422 29.10 21.33 -13.76
C SER A 422 28.32 22.61 -13.39
N PHE A 423 27.59 22.60 -12.27
CA PHE A 423 26.86 23.76 -11.77
C PHE A 423 27.80 24.84 -11.22
N ALA A 424 27.29 26.08 -11.13
CA ALA A 424 28.01 27.22 -10.57
C ALA A 424 27.18 27.86 -9.43
N PRO A 425 27.53 27.64 -8.15
CA PRO A 425 28.62 26.81 -7.65
C PRO A 425 28.38 25.30 -7.87
N PRO A 426 29.44 24.47 -7.86
CA PRO A 426 29.33 23.02 -8.00
C PRO A 426 28.42 22.42 -6.91
N ILE A 427 27.58 21.47 -7.32
CA ILE A 427 26.74 20.73 -6.38
C ILE A 427 27.54 19.52 -5.90
N ILE A 428 27.82 19.49 -4.59
CA ILE A 428 28.52 18.37 -3.94
C ILE A 428 27.47 17.39 -3.42
N HIS A 429 27.64 16.10 -3.73
CA HIS A 429 26.71 15.06 -3.30
C HIS A 429 26.83 14.77 -1.81
N GLY A 430 28.07 14.58 -1.29
CA GLY A 430 28.38 14.43 0.13
C GLY A 430 27.99 13.11 0.78
N HIS A 431 27.10 12.33 0.15
CA HIS A 431 26.59 11.04 0.67
C HIS A 431 26.79 9.84 -0.25
N LEU A 432 27.78 9.87 -1.13
CA LEU A 432 27.87 8.88 -2.19
C LEU A 432 28.23 7.50 -1.62
N LYS A 433 27.29 6.56 -1.74
CA LYS A 433 27.42 5.16 -1.32
C LYS A 433 26.51 4.25 -2.13
N ALA A 434 26.71 2.92 -2.12
CA ALA A 434 25.84 2.00 -2.84
C ALA A 434 24.33 2.12 -2.49
N ASP A 435 23.99 2.58 -1.29
CA ASP A 435 22.60 2.83 -0.89
C ASP A 435 21.97 4.08 -1.57
N SER A 436 22.79 5.07 -1.91
CA SER A 436 22.36 6.30 -2.62
C SER A 436 22.19 6.09 -4.13
N LEU A 437 22.60 4.94 -4.66
CA LEU A 437 22.55 4.62 -6.09
C LEU A 437 21.36 3.72 -6.38
N LEU A 438 20.34 4.24 -7.06
CA LEU A 438 19.18 3.45 -7.47
C LEU A 438 19.38 2.85 -8.86
N LEU A 439 18.76 1.70 -9.13
CA LEU A 439 18.85 0.97 -10.39
C LEU A 439 17.47 0.91 -11.04
N GLY A 440 17.34 1.54 -12.21
CA GLY A 440 16.11 1.52 -13.00
C GLY A 440 15.98 0.28 -13.87
N SER A 441 14.86 0.15 -14.58
CA SER A 441 14.46 -1.05 -15.32
C SER A 441 15.43 -1.50 -16.42
N ALA A 442 16.19 -0.58 -17.02
CA ALA A 442 17.20 -0.88 -18.03
C ALA A 442 18.61 -0.90 -17.45
N TRP A 443 18.73 -1.06 -16.12
CA TRP A 443 19.98 -0.99 -15.37
C TRP A 443 20.67 0.37 -15.42
N GLU A 444 19.89 1.42 -15.66
CA GLU A 444 20.35 2.79 -15.51
C GLU A 444 20.55 3.14 -14.03
N VAL A 445 21.67 3.77 -13.70
CA VAL A 445 21.92 4.29 -12.36
C VAL A 445 21.20 5.62 -12.20
N LYS A 446 20.52 5.81 -11.07
CA LYS A 446 19.84 7.05 -10.68
C LYS A 446 20.34 7.48 -9.30
N LEU A 447 21.13 8.54 -9.27
CA LEU A 447 21.72 9.10 -8.06
C LEU A 447 20.64 9.77 -7.20
N ASN A 448 20.57 9.41 -5.92
CA ASN A 448 19.54 9.83 -4.96
C ASN A 448 20.19 10.38 -3.67
N ARG A 449 19.39 11.01 -2.78
CA ARG A 449 19.83 11.60 -1.49
C ARG A 449 20.74 12.82 -1.67
N LEU A 450 20.28 13.76 -2.50
CA LEU A 450 21.00 14.98 -2.85
C LEU A 450 20.71 16.11 -1.84
N GLY A 451 21.60 17.09 -1.73
CA GLY A 451 21.30 18.37 -1.06
C GLY A 451 21.31 18.37 0.47
N TYR A 452 21.53 17.23 1.13
CA TYR A 452 21.72 17.17 2.57
C TYR A 452 23.19 17.49 2.92
N ARG A 453 23.44 18.58 3.64
CA ARG A 453 24.77 18.80 4.27
C ARG A 453 24.85 17.95 5.53
N LEU A 454 25.73 16.95 5.49
CA LEU A 454 26.04 16.12 6.64
C LEU A 454 26.57 16.95 7.79
N ASP A 455 25.88 16.90 8.93
CA ASP A 455 26.55 17.11 10.20
C ASP A 455 27.44 15.88 10.47
N THR A 456 28.73 16.03 10.19
CA THR A 456 29.75 14.98 10.37
C THR A 456 29.85 14.50 11.82
N SER A 457 29.37 15.30 12.79
CA SER A 457 29.33 14.93 14.21
C SER A 457 28.25 13.90 14.54
N SER A 458 27.20 13.82 13.70
CA SER A 458 26.08 12.89 13.85
C SER A 458 26.26 11.56 13.09
N LEU A 459 27.32 11.46 12.27
CA LEU A 459 27.61 10.27 11.47
C LEU A 459 27.89 9.05 12.34
N SER A 460 27.24 7.94 12.02
CA SER A 460 27.56 6.66 12.62
C SER A 460 29.01 6.27 12.31
N ILE A 461 29.66 5.54 13.22
CA ILE A 461 31.04 5.02 13.01
C ILE A 461 31.14 4.23 11.69
N GLU A 462 30.04 3.60 11.26
CA GLU A 462 29.98 2.81 10.05
C GLU A 462 29.85 3.70 8.80
N ASP A 463 29.07 4.79 8.84
CA ASP A 463 28.89 5.72 7.71
C ASP A 463 30.13 6.59 7.42
N ARG A 464 31.01 6.80 8.41
CA ARG A 464 32.29 7.53 8.22
C ARG A 464 33.22 6.87 7.19
N ALA A 465 32.98 5.60 6.87
CA ALA A 465 33.70 4.82 5.88
C ALA A 465 33.71 5.41 4.46
N TRP A 466 32.65 6.14 4.09
CA TRP A 466 32.53 6.77 2.77
C TRP A 466 32.99 8.23 2.78
N THR A 467 33.27 8.79 3.96
CA THR A 467 33.60 10.21 4.13
C THR A 467 35.10 10.41 4.03
N ALA A 468 35.51 11.37 3.18
CA ALA A 468 36.92 11.65 2.95
C ALA A 468 37.64 12.18 4.21
N PRO A 469 38.95 11.91 4.38
CA PRO A 469 39.69 12.27 5.60
C PRO A 469 39.64 13.77 5.97
N GLU A 470 39.72 14.63 4.97
CA GLU A 470 39.64 16.09 5.12
C GLU A 470 38.25 16.54 5.59
N VAL A 471 37.19 15.87 5.14
CA VAL A 471 35.81 16.16 5.57
C VAL A 471 35.60 15.71 7.01
N LEU A 472 36.17 14.57 7.40
CA LEU A 472 36.14 14.10 8.79
C LEU A 472 36.87 15.04 9.76
N THR A 473 37.80 15.84 9.24
CA THR A 473 38.64 16.78 10.01
C THR A 473 38.05 18.19 10.04
N SER A 474 37.65 18.71 8.88
CA SER A 474 37.18 20.09 8.70
C SER A 474 35.65 20.23 8.74
N GLY A 475 34.91 19.16 8.42
CA GLY A 475 33.46 19.19 8.19
C GLY A 475 33.06 19.78 6.84
N GLU A 476 34.01 20.20 6.01
CA GLU A 476 33.74 20.83 4.72
C GLU A 476 33.81 19.82 3.58
N PHE A 477 32.77 19.82 2.76
CA PHE A 477 32.67 18.96 1.57
C PHE A 477 33.04 19.75 0.32
N ASP A 478 33.80 19.12 -0.56
CA ASP A 478 34.20 19.65 -1.87
C ASP A 478 34.03 18.58 -2.97
N GLU A 479 34.34 18.95 -4.21
CA GLU A 479 34.25 18.07 -5.38
C GLU A 479 35.13 16.83 -5.25
N LYS A 480 36.28 16.96 -4.55
CA LYS A 480 37.26 15.89 -4.35
C LYS A 480 36.84 14.90 -3.27
N SER A 481 35.98 15.31 -2.34
CA SER A 481 35.38 14.44 -1.34
C SER A 481 34.43 13.42 -1.97
N ASP A 482 33.64 13.81 -2.98
CA ASP A 482 32.80 12.89 -3.75
C ASP A 482 33.64 11.88 -4.56
N VAL A 483 34.80 12.31 -5.08
CA VAL A 483 35.74 11.40 -5.76
C VAL A 483 36.28 10.35 -4.79
N TYR A 484 36.58 10.71 -3.54
CA TYR A 484 36.96 9.73 -2.52
C TYR A 484 35.84 8.72 -2.26
N SER A 485 34.62 9.21 -2.02
CA SER A 485 33.44 8.35 -1.81
C SER A 485 33.19 7.42 -3.00
N PHE A 486 33.45 7.88 -4.23
CA PHE A 486 33.38 7.05 -5.44
C PHE A 486 34.38 5.88 -5.38
N GLY A 487 35.62 6.13 -4.94
CA GLY A 487 36.62 5.08 -4.72
C GLY A 487 36.15 4.03 -3.69
N VAL A 488 35.42 4.44 -2.66
CA VAL A 488 34.81 3.52 -1.68
C VAL A 488 33.70 2.67 -2.34
N VAL A 489 32.84 3.28 -3.17
CA VAL A 489 31.81 2.57 -3.96
C VAL A 489 32.43 1.56 -4.94
N MET A 490 33.59 1.85 -5.55
CA MET A 490 34.29 0.88 -6.38
C MET A 490 34.69 -0.38 -5.60
N SER A 491 35.09 -0.24 -4.33
CA SER A 491 35.34 -1.38 -3.44
C SER A 491 34.05 -2.16 -3.12
N GLU A 492 32.92 -1.47 -2.92
CA GLU A 492 31.62 -2.12 -2.73
C GLU A 492 31.21 -2.94 -3.95
N LEU A 493 31.36 -2.39 -5.16
CA LEU A 493 31.13 -3.08 -6.43
C LEU A 493 32.02 -4.30 -6.56
N ASP A 494 33.32 -4.16 -6.28
CA ASP A 494 34.29 -5.23 -6.40
C ASP A 494 33.92 -6.41 -5.49
N ARG A 495 33.62 -6.12 -4.23
CA ARG A 495 33.47 -7.13 -3.17
C ARG A 495 32.04 -7.55 -2.88
N CYS A 496 31.05 -6.84 -3.43
CA CYS A 496 29.63 -7.03 -3.19
C CYS A 496 29.27 -7.04 -1.70
N LYS A 497 29.92 -6.18 -0.91
CA LYS A 497 29.69 -6.02 0.54
C LYS A 497 30.12 -4.63 0.99
N LEU A 498 29.70 -4.25 2.19
CA LEU A 498 30.13 -3.03 2.86
C LEU A 498 31.66 -2.90 2.87
N PRO A 499 32.20 -1.68 2.72
CA PRO A 499 33.64 -1.44 2.57
C PRO A 499 34.43 -1.93 3.79
N PHE A 500 33.84 -1.86 4.97
CA PHE A 500 34.43 -2.32 6.22
C PHE A 500 33.45 -3.13 7.05
N SER A 501 33.97 -4.09 7.82
CA SER A 501 33.16 -4.75 8.84
C SER A 501 32.95 -3.85 10.06
N ARG A 502 31.91 -4.14 10.84
CA ARG A 502 31.64 -3.46 12.12
C ARG A 502 32.82 -3.53 13.10
N LYS A 503 33.61 -4.61 13.05
CA LYS A 503 34.81 -4.77 13.90
C LYS A 503 35.96 -3.89 13.43
N GLU A 504 36.18 -3.79 12.12
CA GLU A 504 37.20 -2.92 11.52
C GLU A 504 36.89 -1.45 11.79
N SER A 505 35.64 -1.04 11.58
CA SER A 505 35.18 0.34 11.81
C SER A 505 35.34 0.77 13.28
N ARG A 506 35.04 -0.13 14.25
CA ARG A 506 35.24 0.16 15.68
C ARG A 506 36.70 0.21 16.10
N ARG A 507 37.55 -0.68 15.58
CA ARG A 507 39.00 -0.65 15.89
C ARG A 507 39.64 0.63 15.40
N HIS A 508 39.25 1.08 14.22
CA HIS A 508 39.74 2.33 13.64
C HIS A 508 39.34 3.56 14.47
N SER A 509 38.09 3.62 14.94
CA SER A 509 37.61 4.70 15.80
C SER A 509 38.42 4.86 17.10
N VAL A 510 39.18 3.84 17.50
CA VAL A 510 40.02 3.84 18.71
C VAL A 510 41.48 4.19 18.38
N ASP A 511 41.97 3.87 17.19
CA ASP A 511 43.39 3.94 16.79
C ASP A 511 43.72 5.14 15.87
N GLY A 512 42.72 5.82 15.29
CA GLY A 512 42.91 7.03 14.49
C GLY A 512 43.59 6.83 13.12
N SER A 513 43.83 5.59 12.69
CA SER A 513 44.62 5.21 11.51
C SER A 513 43.79 5.06 10.21
N SER A 514 43.90 5.96 9.21
CA SER A 514 43.07 5.98 7.97
C SER A 514 42.69 4.59 7.43
N LEU A 515 41.41 4.21 7.55
CA LEU A 515 40.91 2.91 7.13
C LEU A 515 40.69 2.92 5.61
N LYS A 516 41.56 2.24 4.85
CA LYS A 516 41.44 2.19 3.39
C LYS A 516 40.60 1.01 2.91
N PRO A 517 39.63 1.23 1.99
CA PRO A 517 38.82 0.15 1.43
C PRO A 517 39.68 -0.96 0.82
N LYS A 518 39.23 -2.21 0.97
CA LYS A 518 39.90 -3.38 0.40
C LYS A 518 39.31 -3.72 -0.95
N PHE A 519 40.10 -4.40 -1.78
CA PHE A 519 39.66 -5.01 -3.05
C PHE A 519 39.89 -6.52 -2.99
N ARG A 520 39.33 -7.26 -3.94
CA ARG A 520 39.61 -8.68 -4.15
C ARG A 520 40.94 -8.84 -4.86
N GLU A 521 41.58 -9.99 -4.68
CA GLU A 521 42.86 -10.33 -5.33
C GLU A 521 42.71 -10.46 -6.86
N ASP A 522 41.51 -10.80 -7.33
CA ASP A 522 41.15 -10.93 -8.74
C ASP A 522 40.58 -9.63 -9.36
N CYS A 523 40.67 -8.50 -8.65
CA CYS A 523 40.27 -7.19 -9.20
C CYS A 523 41.20 -6.82 -10.38
N PRO A 524 40.67 -6.42 -11.55
CA PRO A 524 41.51 -5.99 -12.67
C PRO A 524 42.47 -4.86 -12.27
N PRO A 525 43.76 -4.93 -12.65
CA PRO A 525 44.77 -3.96 -12.23
C PRO A 525 44.39 -2.51 -12.55
N GLU A 526 43.81 -2.27 -13.73
CA GLU A 526 43.40 -0.94 -14.20
C GLU A 526 42.26 -0.37 -13.34
N ILE A 527 41.32 -1.23 -12.92
CA ILE A 527 40.22 -0.84 -12.03
C ILE A 527 40.76 -0.51 -10.63
N LEU A 528 41.69 -1.33 -10.13
CA LEU A 528 42.32 -1.12 -8.84
C LEU A 528 43.10 0.21 -8.81
N GLU A 529 43.85 0.51 -9.87
CA GLU A 529 44.60 1.76 -10.01
C GLU A 529 43.67 2.99 -9.99
N ILE A 530 42.58 2.96 -10.77
CA ILE A 530 41.56 4.02 -10.76
C ILE A 530 40.99 4.21 -9.35
N ALA A 531 40.59 3.13 -8.69
CA ALA A 531 40.02 3.22 -7.34
C ALA A 531 41.04 3.76 -6.32
N GLN A 532 42.31 3.34 -6.41
CA GLN A 532 43.37 3.83 -5.54
C GLN A 532 43.71 5.30 -5.76
N SER A 533 43.61 5.81 -6.99
CA SER A 533 43.77 7.24 -7.29
C SER A 533 42.66 8.08 -6.63
N CYS A 534 41.44 7.54 -6.54
CA CYS A 534 40.33 8.18 -5.85
C CYS A 534 40.52 8.20 -4.33
N LEU A 535 41.17 7.18 -3.76
CA LEU A 535 41.35 6.96 -2.31
C LEU A 535 42.64 7.58 -1.73
N LYS A 536 43.21 8.59 -2.40
CA LYS A 536 44.35 9.36 -1.88
C LYS A 536 43.92 10.20 -0.68
N ASP A 537 44.78 10.29 0.33
CA ASP A 537 44.47 11.03 1.56
C ASP A 537 44.42 12.54 1.28
N ASP A 538 45.37 13.07 0.50
CA ASP A 538 45.35 14.45 0.02
C ASP A 538 44.32 14.62 -1.13
N PRO A 539 43.33 15.53 -1.00
CA PRO A 539 42.37 15.83 -2.06
C PRO A 539 43.02 16.29 -3.38
N ALA A 540 44.17 16.96 -3.33
CA ALA A 540 44.88 17.46 -4.50
C ALA A 540 45.46 16.33 -5.36
N ASP A 541 45.77 15.17 -4.77
CA ASP A 541 46.29 13.99 -5.46
C ASP A 541 45.18 13.15 -6.12
N ARG A 542 43.90 13.45 -5.86
CA ARG A 542 42.77 12.76 -6.47
C ARG A 542 42.49 13.34 -7.86
N PRO A 543 42.06 12.53 -8.84
CA PRO A 543 41.63 13.07 -10.14
C PRO A 543 40.42 13.99 -9.97
N THR A 544 40.18 14.86 -10.94
CA THR A 544 38.87 15.51 -11.08
C THR A 544 37.83 14.48 -11.52
N VAL A 545 36.55 14.72 -11.27
CA VAL A 545 35.48 13.81 -11.73
C VAL A 545 35.48 13.65 -13.25
N MET A 546 35.89 14.68 -13.98
CA MET A 546 35.98 14.65 -15.45
C MET A 546 37.11 13.72 -15.91
N GLU A 547 38.29 13.82 -15.32
CA GLU A 547 39.43 12.91 -15.60
C GLU A 547 39.09 11.47 -15.23
N LEU A 548 38.42 11.27 -14.10
CA LEU A 548 37.92 9.97 -13.66
C LEU A 548 36.94 9.38 -14.69
N HIS A 549 35.93 10.14 -15.09
CA HIS A 549 34.93 9.71 -16.09
C HIS A 549 35.61 9.36 -17.42
N TYR A 550 36.54 10.21 -17.87
CA TYR A 550 37.32 9.99 -19.09
C TYR A 550 38.12 8.67 -19.03
N THR A 551 38.81 8.42 -17.91
CA THR A 551 39.61 7.20 -17.71
C THR A 551 38.74 5.94 -17.75
N LEU A 552 37.59 5.95 -17.07
CA LEU A 552 36.62 4.85 -17.10
C LEU A 552 36.07 4.61 -18.52
N ARG A 553 35.81 5.68 -19.28
CA ARG A 553 35.32 5.60 -20.67
C ARG A 553 36.38 5.01 -21.60
N GLN A 554 37.64 5.38 -21.44
CA GLN A 554 38.75 4.78 -22.19
C GLN A 554 38.86 3.28 -21.92
N LEU A 555 38.79 2.87 -20.65
CA LEU A 555 38.84 1.46 -20.27
C LEU A 555 37.69 0.65 -20.87
N GLN A 556 36.46 1.19 -20.87
CA GLN A 556 35.31 0.55 -21.50
C GLN A 556 35.52 0.34 -23.00
N ARG A 557 36.05 1.34 -23.72
CA ARG A 557 36.33 1.25 -25.16
C ARG A 557 37.38 0.17 -25.46
N GLN A 558 38.50 0.20 -24.73
CA GLN A 558 39.57 -0.79 -24.89
C GLN A 558 39.07 -2.22 -24.67
N SER A 559 38.24 -2.44 -23.64
CA SER A 559 37.65 -3.76 -23.36
C SER A 559 36.70 -4.22 -24.47
N GLN A 560 35.94 -3.31 -25.09
CA GLN A 560 35.05 -3.64 -26.21
C GLN A 560 35.83 -3.99 -27.48
N ASP A 561 36.90 -3.24 -27.78
CA ASP A 561 37.74 -3.47 -28.96
C ASP A 561 38.48 -4.82 -28.88
N GLN A 562 39.02 -5.17 -27.70
CA GLN A 562 39.65 -6.46 -27.47
C GLN A 562 38.70 -7.65 -27.69
N ARG A 563 37.41 -7.51 -27.35
CA ARG A 563 36.41 -8.56 -27.59
C ARG A 563 36.05 -8.72 -29.06
N ARG A 564 35.89 -7.62 -29.77
CA ARG A 564 35.61 -7.64 -31.22
C ARG A 564 36.77 -8.31 -31.99
N GLY A 565 38.01 -7.94 -31.68
CA GLY A 565 39.19 -8.59 -32.28
C GLY A 565 39.34 -10.09 -31.94
N SER A 566 38.74 -10.55 -30.84
CA SER A 566 38.70 -11.96 -30.43
C SER A 566 37.56 -12.77 -31.06
N THR A 567 36.52 -12.12 -31.61
CA THR A 567 35.39 -12.80 -32.27
C THR A 567 35.56 -12.93 -33.78
N ASP A 568 36.48 -12.14 -34.36
CA ASP A 568 36.86 -12.17 -35.77
C ASP A 568 38.07 -13.10 -36.07
N MET A 569 38.63 -13.77 -35.06
CA MET A 569 39.60 -14.87 -35.16
C MET A 569 38.92 -16.19 -34.82
#